data_AF-A0A3D2N176-F1
#
_entry.id   AF-A0A3D2N176-F1
#
_cell.length_a   1.000
_cell.length_b   1.000
_cell.length_c   1.000
_cell.angle_alpha   90.00
_cell.angle_beta   90.00
_cell.angle_gamma   90.00
#
_symmetry.space_group_name_H-M   'P 1'
#
loop_
_entity.id
_entity.type
_entity.pdbx_description
1 polymer ?
#
loop_
_entity_poly.entity_id
_entity_poly.type
_entity_poly.pdbx_seq_one_letter_code
_entity_poly.pdbx_strand_id
1 'polypeptide(L)' 'GEVLQGKCKPSDCKVFGKVCTPEHPVGACMVSDEGACAAYYQYGGV' A
#
# COMPACT_ATOMS: atom_id res chain seq x y z
N GLY A 1 12.77 -5.37 2.30
CA GLY A 1 11.31 -5.42 2.51
C GLY A 1 10.99 -4.75 3.83
N GLU A 2 10.90 -3.42 3.84
CA GLU A 2 10.76 -2.62 5.07
C GLU A 2 9.30 -2.43 5.51
N VAL A 3 8.36 -2.73 4.61
CA VAL A 3 6.92 -2.72 4.89
C VAL A 3 6.50 -3.85 5.83
N LEU A 4 7.16 -5.02 5.76
CA LEU A 4 6.93 -6.15 6.69
C LEU A 4 7.47 -5.89 8.11
N GLN A 5 8.30 -4.86 8.32
CA GLN A 5 8.80 -4.49 9.65
C GLN A 5 7.96 -3.41 10.35
N GLY A 6 6.84 -2.95 9.76
CA GLY A 6 6.04 -1.86 10.34
C GLY A 6 6.75 -0.51 10.37
N LYS A 7 7.86 -0.35 9.63
CA LYS A 7 8.67 0.88 9.61
C LYS A 7 8.16 1.96 8.65
N CYS A 8 7.25 1.61 7.74
CA CYS A 8 6.61 2.55 6.83
C CYS A 8 5.13 2.23 6.73
N LYS A 9 4.28 3.18 7.14
CA LYS A 9 2.85 3.08 6.89
C LYS A 9 2.59 3.37 5.41
N PRO A 10 1.54 2.81 4.80
CA PRO A 10 1.10 3.20 3.46
C PRO A 10 0.87 4.72 3.34
N SER A 11 0.50 5.37 4.44
CA SER A 11 0.39 6.82 4.59
C SER A 11 1.70 7.59 4.34
N ASP A 12 2.86 6.98 4.59
CA ASP A 12 4.18 7.56 4.31
C ASP A 12 4.60 7.40 2.84
N CYS A 13 3.89 6.56 2.09
CA CYS A 13 4.16 6.36 0.67
C CYS A 13 3.57 7.52 -0.14
N LYS A 14 4.44 8.41 -0.65
CA LYS A 14 4.04 9.60 -1.44
C LYS A 14 3.17 9.31 -2.66
N VAL A 15 3.22 8.08 -3.18
CA VAL A 15 2.45 7.65 -4.35
C VAL A 15 1.20 6.83 -4.02
N PHE A 16 1.01 6.44 -2.75
CA PHE A 16 -0.16 5.69 -2.29
C PHE A 16 -1.46 6.49 -2.46
N GLY A 17 -2.48 5.87 -3.06
CA GLY A 17 -3.79 6.49 -3.31
C GLY A 17 -3.81 7.56 -4.42
N LYS A 18 -2.65 7.93 -4.99
CA LYS A 18 -2.56 8.83 -6.16
C LYS A 18 -2.25 8.07 -7.44
N VAL A 19 -1.08 7.45 -7.48
CA VAL A 19 -0.59 6.69 -8.63
C VAL A 19 -0.59 5.20 -8.32
N CYS A 20 -0.34 4.84 -7.06
CA CYS A 20 -0.38 3.47 -6.58
C CYS A 20 -1.79 3.16 -6.07
N THR A 21 -2.57 2.50 -6.93
CA THR A 21 -3.95 2.04 -6.69
C THR A 21 -4.05 0.54 -7.03
N PRO A 22 -5.16 -0.17 -6.69
CA PRO A 22 -5.29 -1.59 -7.05
C PRO A 22 -5.28 -1.80 -8.58
N GLU A 23 -5.77 -0.82 -9.33
CA GLU A 23 -5.78 -0.82 -10.80
C GLU A 23 -4.40 -0.51 -11.38
N HIS A 24 -3.61 0.31 -10.69
CA HIS A 24 -2.24 0.68 -11.07
C HIS A 24 -1.25 0.46 -9.91
N PRO A 25 -0.89 -0.79 -9.63
CA PRO A 25 0.01 -1.07 -8.52
C PRO A 25 1.45 -0.73 -8.91
N VAL A 26 2.06 0.22 -8.18
CA VAL A 26 3.44 0.67 -8.42
C VAL A 26 4.48 -0.28 -7.80
N GLY A 27 4.06 -1.16 -6.90
CA GLY A 27 4.96 -2.14 -6.29
C GLY A 27 4.22 -3.25 -5.54
N ALA A 28 4.98 -4.26 -5.09
CA ALA A 28 4.45 -5.47 -4.47
C ALA A 28 3.55 -5.21 -3.23
N CYS A 29 3.72 -4.06 -2.57
CA CYS A 29 2.88 -3.65 -1.44
C CYS A 29 1.43 -3.35 -1.83
N MET A 30 1.16 -3.07 -3.11
CA MET A 30 -0.16 -2.79 -3.67
C MET A 30 -0.66 -3.89 -4.62
N VAL A 31 0.25 -4.67 -5.23
CA VAL A 31 -0.11 -5.81 -6.09
C VAL A 31 -0.74 -6.95 -5.28
N SER A 32 -0.23 -7.18 -4.07
CA SER A 32 -0.70 -8.27 -3.21
C SER A 32 -1.83 -7.78 -2.31
N ASP A 33 -2.93 -8.52 -2.21
CA ASP A 33 -4.01 -8.29 -1.22
C ASP A 33 -3.49 -8.28 0.22
N GLU A 34 -2.47 -9.10 0.53
CA GLU A 34 -1.78 -9.12 1.82
C GLU A 34 -0.73 -7.99 1.97
N GLY A 35 -0.52 -7.21 0.90
CA GLY A 35 0.39 -6.09 0.90
C GLY A 35 -0.16 -4.94 1.73
N ALA A 36 0.71 -4.30 2.53
CA ALA A 36 0.24 -3.26 3.44
C ALA A 36 -0.49 -2.12 2.71
N CYS A 37 -0.12 -1.75 1.48
CA CYS A 37 -0.83 -0.72 0.74
C CYS A 37 -2.21 -1.21 0.26
N ALA A 38 -2.31 -2.42 -0.31
CA ALA A 38 -3.59 -2.97 -0.73
C ALA A 38 -4.54 -3.16 0.45
N ALA A 39 -4.05 -3.74 1.54
CA ALA A 39 -4.82 -3.93 2.76
C ALA A 39 -5.27 -2.59 3.37
N TYR A 40 -4.42 -1.56 3.33
CA TYR A 40 -4.79 -0.22 3.82
C TYR A 40 -5.75 0.50 2.88
N TYR A 41 -5.71 0.23 1.57
CA TYR A 41 -6.68 0.76 0.61
C TYR A 41 -8.04 0.07 0.75
N GLN A 42 -8.08 -1.25 1.01
CA GLN A 42 -9.31 -2.03 1.14
C GLN A 42 -9.94 -1.94 2.54
N TYR A 43 -9.15 -2.07 3.60
CA TYR A 43 -9.63 -2.14 4.99
C TYR A 43 -9.33 -0.89 5.81
N GLY A 44 -8.38 -0.06 5.37
CA GLY A 44 -7.94 1.13 6.11
C GLY A 44 -8.94 2.29 6.12
N GLY A 45 -10.15 2.08 5.60
CA GLY A 45 -11.34 2.93 5.81
C GLY A 45 -11.05 4.40 5.97
N VAL A 46 -10.89 5.10 4.84
CA VAL A 46 -11.16 6.54 4.78
C VAL A 46 -12.64 6.78 4.52
#